data_AF-A0A3D4EW10-F1
#
_entry.id   AF-A0A3D4EW10-F1
#
_cell.length_a   1.000
_cell.length_b   1.000
_cell.length_c   1.000
_cell.angle_alpha   90.00
_cell.angle_beta   90.00
_cell.angle_gamma   90.00
#
_symmetry.space_group_name_H-M   'P 1'
#
loop_
_entity.id
_entity.type
_entity.pdbx_description
1 polymer ?
#
loop_
_entity_poly.entity_id
_entity_poly.type
_entity_poly.pdbx_seq_one_letter_code
_entity_poly.pdbx_strand_id
1 'polypeptide(L)'
;NFPELEGRGHEVVGFGWHQGWNDGCGMRATLEYEKNLANFVRDVRKDLDVKNLPFVIADSGFGGVKQKVDRRLLIRKAQAAPETYPEFKGNVDCVQTAGFFRSAEESPSRQGYHWNGNAETYYLIGEAMGEAMKKLCAK
;
A
#
# COMPACT_ATOMS: atom_id res chain seq x y z
N ASN A 1 22.00 7.35 16.66
CA ASN A 1 22.35 8.79 16.54
C ASN A 1 22.89 9.03 15.15
N PHE A 2 22.39 10.07 14.47
CA PHE A 2 22.78 10.48 13.12
C PHE A 2 23.34 11.91 13.18
N PRO A 3 24.58 12.12 13.68
CA PRO A 3 25.16 13.45 13.88
C PRO A 3 25.24 14.28 12.59
N GLU A 4 25.35 13.62 11.44
CA GLU A 4 25.37 14.21 10.10
C GLU A 4 24.06 14.93 9.71
N LEU A 5 22.97 14.71 10.47
CA LEU A 5 21.68 15.37 10.28
C LEU A 5 21.45 16.52 11.27
N GLU A 6 22.40 16.81 12.16
CA GLU A 6 22.27 17.86 13.15
C GLU A 6 22.02 19.23 12.49
N GLY A 7 21.00 19.96 12.96
CA GLY A 7 20.60 21.25 12.42
C GLY A 7 19.90 21.21 11.05
N ARG A 8 19.71 20.03 10.43
CA ARG A 8 18.98 19.91 9.17
C ARG A 8 17.46 19.84 9.41
N GLY A 9 16.71 20.53 8.56
CA GLY A 9 15.25 20.37 8.48
C GLY A 9 14.86 19.04 7.81
N HIS A 10 13.59 18.68 7.93
CA HIS A 10 13.02 17.49 7.31
C HIS A 10 11.87 17.91 6.40
N GLU A 11 11.69 17.19 5.29
CA GLU A 11 10.58 17.38 4.37
C GLU A 11 9.82 16.06 4.21
N VAL A 12 8.50 16.13 4.30
CA VAL A 12 7.63 14.98 4.02
C VAL A 12 7.33 14.96 2.53
N VAL A 13 8.05 14.09 1.80
CA VAL A 13 7.98 14.01 0.33
C VAL A 13 6.96 13.01 -0.22
N GLY A 14 6.45 12.12 0.65
CA GLY A 14 5.46 11.12 0.27
C GLY A 14 5.12 10.17 1.41
N PHE A 15 4.11 9.33 1.18
CA PHE A 15 3.62 8.35 2.16
C PHE A 15 3.44 6.98 1.50
N GLY A 16 4.04 5.94 2.06
CA GLY A 16 3.84 4.56 1.66
C GLY A 16 2.86 3.84 2.59
N TRP A 17 1.83 3.20 2.04
CA TRP A 17 0.82 2.45 2.80
C TRP A 17 0.72 1.00 2.32
N HIS A 18 0.97 0.05 3.23
CA HIS A 18 0.83 -1.39 2.96
C HIS A 18 0.15 -2.06 4.16
N GLN A 19 -1.17 -2.03 4.16
CA GLN A 19 -2.05 -2.64 5.15
C GLN A 19 -3.32 -3.13 4.42
N GLY A 20 -4.10 -4.02 5.04
CA GLY A 20 -5.45 -4.38 4.57
C GLY A 20 -5.88 -5.78 5.00
N TRP A 21 -4.96 -6.60 5.50
CA TRP A 21 -5.26 -7.98 5.91
C TRP A 21 -6.38 -8.06 6.94
N ASN A 22 -6.34 -7.24 7.99
CA ASN A 22 -7.30 -7.29 9.09
C ASN A 22 -8.70 -6.83 8.65
N ASP A 23 -8.81 -5.78 7.85
CA ASP A 23 -10.09 -5.32 7.29
C ASP A 23 -10.70 -6.34 6.33
N GLY A 24 -9.83 -7.10 5.65
CA GLY A 24 -10.25 -8.24 4.86
C GLY A 24 -10.66 -9.46 5.69
N CYS A 25 -10.54 -9.47 7.03
CA CYS A 25 -10.96 -10.59 7.89
C CYS A 25 -12.47 -10.64 8.14
N GLY A 26 -13.20 -9.56 7.89
CA GLY A 26 -14.66 -9.51 8.04
C GLY A 26 -15.32 -8.61 7.00
N MET A 27 -16.45 -9.05 6.45
CA MET A 27 -17.12 -8.37 5.33
C MET A 27 -17.49 -6.91 5.64
N ARG A 28 -17.94 -6.62 6.88
CA ARG A 28 -18.28 -5.25 7.28
C ARG A 28 -17.11 -4.29 7.10
N ALA A 29 -15.91 -4.65 7.57
CA ALA A 29 -14.72 -3.81 7.41
C ALA A 29 -14.25 -3.76 5.95
N THR A 30 -14.34 -4.88 5.24
CA THR A 30 -14.02 -4.98 3.81
C THR A 30 -14.81 -3.96 2.97
N LEU A 31 -16.12 -3.84 3.21
CA LEU A 31 -16.99 -2.94 2.43
C LEU A 31 -16.77 -1.45 2.75
N GLU A 32 -16.28 -1.11 3.94
CA GLU A 32 -15.99 0.28 4.33
C GLU A 32 -14.57 0.74 3.92
N TYR A 33 -13.70 -0.20 3.54
CA TYR A 33 -12.27 0.06 3.38
C TYR A 33 -11.96 1.16 2.36
N GLU A 34 -12.65 1.17 1.21
CA GLU A 34 -12.43 2.19 0.16
C GLU A 34 -12.65 3.60 0.69
N LYS A 35 -13.81 3.82 1.32
CA LYS A 35 -14.18 5.10 1.91
C LYS A 35 -13.20 5.50 3.02
N ASN A 36 -12.85 4.56 3.89
CA ASN A 36 -11.92 4.80 4.99
C ASN A 36 -10.52 5.12 4.51
N LEU A 37 -10.02 4.44 3.46
CA LEU A 37 -8.72 4.71 2.87
C LEU A 37 -8.68 6.09 2.20
N ALA A 38 -9.73 6.48 1.48
CA ALA A 38 -9.82 7.82 0.90
C ALA A 38 -9.85 8.91 1.99
N ASN A 39 -10.56 8.68 3.10
CA ASN A 39 -10.54 9.59 4.26
C ASN A 39 -9.15 9.66 4.90
N PHE A 40 -8.51 8.52 5.11
CA PHE A 40 -7.15 8.45 5.65
C PHE A 40 -6.15 9.28 4.83
N VAL A 41 -6.19 9.19 3.50
CA VAL A 41 -5.33 10.01 2.63
C VAL A 41 -5.61 11.51 2.83
N ARG A 42 -6.87 11.93 2.95
CA ARG A 42 -7.23 13.34 3.20
C ARG A 42 -6.76 13.80 4.58
N ASP A 43 -6.95 12.98 5.60
CA ASP A 43 -6.62 13.29 6.98
C ASP A 43 -5.09 13.42 7.16
N VAL A 44 -4.30 12.49 6.60
CA VAL A 44 -2.83 12.59 6.63
C VAL A 44 -2.32 13.86 5.97
N ARG A 45 -2.88 14.24 4.81
CA ARG A 45 -2.50 15.48 4.13
C ARG A 45 -2.84 16.73 4.93
N LYS A 46 -4.00 16.73 5.60
CA LYS A 46 -4.44 17.83 6.44
C LYS A 46 -3.56 17.95 7.69
N ASP A 47 -3.31 16.84 8.38
CA ASP A 47 -2.59 16.85 9.66
C ASP A 47 -1.10 17.16 9.48
N LEU A 48 -0.52 16.80 8.33
CA LEU A 48 0.86 17.15 7.97
C LEU A 48 0.98 18.49 7.25
N ASP A 49 -0.14 19.16 6.95
CA ASP A 49 -0.20 20.39 6.14
C ASP A 49 0.48 20.27 4.76
N VAL A 50 0.35 19.12 4.12
CA VAL A 50 0.88 18.85 2.76
C VAL A 50 -0.27 18.44 1.83
N LYS A 51 -0.93 19.45 1.24
CA LYS A 51 -2.17 19.27 0.44
C LYS A 51 -2.08 18.22 -0.67
N ASN A 52 -0.92 18.09 -1.31
CA ASN A 52 -0.68 17.17 -2.43
C ASN A 52 0.41 16.15 -2.07
N LEU A 53 0.44 15.66 -0.82
CA LEU A 53 1.39 14.63 -0.42
C LEU A 53 1.19 13.38 -1.30
N PRO A 54 2.23 12.95 -2.06
CA PRO A 54 2.20 11.71 -2.82
C PRO A 54 1.88 10.51 -1.92
N PHE A 55 0.98 9.64 -2.37
CA PHE A 55 0.59 8.44 -1.65
C PHE A 55 0.77 7.22 -2.53
N VAL A 56 1.55 6.24 -2.07
CA VAL A 56 1.70 4.96 -2.75
C VAL A 56 1.12 3.87 -1.87
N ILE A 57 0.14 3.16 -2.40
CA ILE A 57 -0.51 2.03 -1.77
C ILE A 57 0.04 0.75 -2.40
N ALA A 58 0.34 -0.26 -1.58
CA ALA A 58 0.51 -1.63 -2.06
C ALA A 58 -0.75 -2.42 -1.72
N ASP A 59 -1.39 -3.01 -2.74
CA ASP A 59 -2.58 -3.82 -2.51
C ASP A 59 -2.26 -5.10 -1.71
N SER A 60 -3.27 -5.70 -1.10
CA SER A 60 -3.16 -6.91 -0.29
C SER A 60 -3.23 -8.15 -1.18
N GLY A 61 -2.24 -8.36 -2.05
CA GLY A 61 -2.13 -9.47 -3.01
C GLY A 61 -1.98 -10.89 -2.44
N PHE A 62 -2.36 -11.11 -1.17
CA PHE A 62 -2.22 -12.39 -0.47
C PHE A 62 -2.91 -13.54 -1.22
N GLY A 63 -2.23 -14.69 -1.30
CA GLY A 63 -2.70 -15.86 -2.06
C GLY A 63 -2.49 -15.74 -3.58
N GLY A 64 -1.89 -14.63 -4.02
CA GLY A 64 -1.45 -14.42 -5.39
C GLY A 64 -2.58 -14.25 -6.41
N VAL A 65 -2.22 -14.32 -7.69
CA VAL A 65 -3.13 -14.10 -8.84
C VAL A 65 -4.30 -15.08 -8.91
N LYS A 66 -4.22 -16.22 -8.21
CA LYS A 66 -5.28 -17.25 -8.16
C LYS A 66 -6.22 -17.10 -6.95
N GLN A 67 -6.15 -15.99 -6.22
CA GLN A 67 -7.03 -15.71 -5.09
C GLN A 67 -8.52 -15.75 -5.51
N LYS A 68 -9.36 -16.40 -4.70
CA LYS A 68 -10.81 -16.55 -4.94
C LYS A 68 -11.68 -16.12 -3.77
N VAL A 69 -11.08 -15.79 -2.63
CA VAL A 69 -11.84 -15.37 -1.44
C VAL A 69 -12.37 -13.95 -1.65
N ASP A 70 -13.69 -13.80 -1.71
CA ASP A 70 -14.37 -12.54 -2.04
C ASP A 70 -13.87 -11.34 -1.23
N ARG A 71 -13.80 -11.48 0.10
CA ARG A 71 -13.29 -10.40 0.98
C ARG A 71 -11.86 -9.98 0.67
N ARG A 72 -11.02 -10.87 0.13
CA ARG A 72 -9.65 -10.54 -0.30
C ARG A 72 -9.64 -9.80 -1.63
N LEU A 73 -10.48 -10.22 -2.58
CA LEU A 73 -10.64 -9.53 -3.87
C LEU A 73 -11.24 -8.13 -3.69
N LEU A 74 -12.21 -7.99 -2.79
CA LEU A 74 -12.85 -6.71 -2.48
C LEU A 74 -11.88 -5.72 -1.81
N ILE A 75 -11.06 -6.15 -0.84
CA ILE A 75 -10.04 -5.28 -0.26
C ILE A 75 -9.05 -4.79 -1.32
N ARG A 76 -8.58 -5.67 -2.21
CA ARG A 76 -7.65 -5.27 -3.29
C ARG A 76 -8.26 -4.23 -4.21
N LYS A 77 -9.54 -4.43 -4.60
CA LYS A 77 -10.29 -3.45 -5.38
C LYS A 77 -10.42 -2.11 -4.63
N ALA A 78 -10.77 -2.15 -3.34
CA ALA A 78 -10.92 -0.97 -2.50
C ALA A 78 -9.60 -0.20 -2.31
N GLN A 79 -8.46 -0.90 -2.26
CA GLN A 79 -7.13 -0.29 -2.20
C GLN A 79 -6.73 0.42 -3.50
N ALA A 80 -7.19 -0.07 -4.66
CA ALA A 80 -6.90 0.52 -5.97
C ALA A 80 -7.84 1.69 -6.32
N ALA A 81 -9.04 1.72 -5.74
CA ALA A 81 -10.05 2.72 -6.08
C ALA A 81 -9.61 4.20 -5.91
N PRO A 82 -8.86 4.61 -4.86
CA PRO A 82 -8.47 6.01 -4.67
C PRO A 82 -7.71 6.62 -5.86
N GLU A 83 -6.90 5.84 -6.59
CA GLU A 83 -6.19 6.33 -7.78
C GLU A 83 -7.15 6.90 -8.86
N THR A 84 -8.39 6.40 -8.90
CA THR A 84 -9.41 6.83 -9.87
C THR A 84 -10.15 8.10 -9.48
N TYR A 85 -10.00 8.56 -8.23
CA TYR A 85 -10.73 9.72 -7.74
C TYR A 85 -10.13 11.00 -8.35
N PRO A 86 -10.96 11.94 -8.87
CA PRO A 86 -10.46 13.16 -9.51
C PRO A 86 -9.48 13.97 -8.63
N GLU A 87 -9.73 14.05 -7.33
CA GLU A 87 -8.88 14.77 -6.37
C GLU A 87 -7.53 14.10 -6.08
N PHE A 88 -7.37 12.82 -6.45
CA PHE A 88 -6.17 12.02 -6.22
C PHE A 88 -5.39 11.71 -7.50
N LYS A 89 -5.96 12.07 -8.65
CA LYS A 89 -5.38 11.82 -9.95
C LYS A 89 -3.94 12.34 -10.04
N GLY A 90 -3.02 11.42 -10.28
CA GLY A 90 -1.60 11.73 -10.47
C GLY A 90 -0.82 12.00 -9.19
N ASN A 91 -1.44 11.87 -8.01
CA ASN A 91 -0.81 12.07 -6.70
C ASN A 91 -1.06 10.89 -5.72
N VAL A 92 -1.91 9.94 -6.10
CA VAL A 92 -2.06 8.63 -5.44
C VAL A 92 -1.84 7.54 -6.50
N ASP A 93 -1.13 6.46 -6.15
CA ASP A 93 -0.90 5.29 -7.00
C ASP A 93 -1.07 4.01 -6.18
N CYS A 94 -1.52 2.92 -6.81
CA CYS A 94 -1.74 1.62 -6.17
C CYS A 94 -1.03 0.48 -6.91
N VAL A 95 0.05 0.00 -6.31
CA VAL A 95 0.85 -1.13 -6.81
C VAL A 95 0.08 -2.44 -6.61
N GLN A 96 -0.04 -3.21 -7.70
CA GLN A 96 -0.63 -4.55 -7.70
C GLN A 96 0.41 -5.60 -7.34
N THR A 97 0.25 -6.24 -6.18
CA THR A 97 1.26 -7.12 -5.55
C THR A 97 0.97 -8.61 -5.70
N ALA A 98 -0.19 -9.00 -6.25
CA ALA A 98 -0.57 -10.40 -6.37
C ALA A 98 0.41 -11.25 -7.22
N GLY A 99 1.15 -10.64 -8.13
CA GLY A 99 2.22 -11.31 -8.90
C GLY A 99 3.49 -11.57 -8.09
N PHE A 100 3.65 -10.91 -6.94
CA PHE A 100 4.84 -11.04 -6.09
C PHE A 100 4.73 -12.19 -5.09
N PHE A 101 3.52 -12.69 -4.84
CA PHE A 101 3.27 -13.76 -3.88
C PHE A 101 4.03 -15.04 -4.25
N ARG A 102 4.88 -15.53 -3.34
CA ARG A 102 5.51 -16.85 -3.43
C ARG A 102 4.75 -17.88 -2.61
N SER A 103 4.67 -19.10 -3.12
CA SER A 103 3.96 -20.19 -2.44
C SER A 103 4.63 -20.56 -1.11
N ALA A 104 3.93 -21.30 -0.26
CA ALA A 104 4.50 -21.73 1.03
C ALA A 104 5.67 -22.72 0.82
N GLU A 105 5.70 -23.39 -0.32
CA GLU A 105 6.73 -24.35 -0.72
C GLU A 105 8.03 -23.67 -1.16
N GLU A 106 7.94 -22.40 -1.58
CA GLU A 106 9.07 -21.56 -2.00
C GLU A 106 9.52 -20.58 -0.90
N SER A 107 9.03 -20.76 0.32
CA SER A 107 9.10 -19.74 1.38
C SER A 107 9.46 -20.33 2.74
N PRO A 108 10.03 -19.53 3.66
CA PRO A 108 10.49 -20.01 4.96
C PRO A 108 9.36 -20.24 5.97
N SER A 109 8.14 -19.79 5.69
CA SER A 109 6.98 -20.01 6.57
C SER A 109 5.71 -20.32 5.77
N ARG A 110 4.65 -20.68 6.49
CA ARG A 110 3.31 -20.92 5.92
C ARG A 110 2.31 -19.83 6.34
N GLN A 111 2.81 -18.70 6.83
CA GLN A 111 1.98 -17.55 7.20
C GLN A 111 1.63 -16.74 5.95
N GLY A 112 0.65 -17.21 5.16
CA GLY A 112 0.26 -16.56 3.91
C GLY A 112 -0.14 -15.09 4.05
N TYR A 113 -0.57 -14.67 5.23
CA TYR A 113 -0.88 -13.27 5.58
C TYR A 113 0.34 -12.40 5.88
N HIS A 114 1.50 -13.02 6.12
CA HIS A 114 2.82 -12.39 6.17
C HIS A 114 3.63 -12.83 4.94
N TRP A 115 2.98 -12.99 3.77
CA TRP A 115 3.66 -13.33 2.53
C TRP A 115 4.55 -14.59 2.63
N ASN A 116 4.14 -15.55 3.46
CA ASN A 116 4.91 -16.75 3.78
C ASN A 116 6.33 -16.45 4.31
N GLY A 117 6.60 -15.23 4.80
CA GLY A 117 7.93 -14.80 5.24
C GLY A 117 8.93 -14.68 4.09
N ASN A 118 8.46 -14.61 2.85
CA ASN A 118 9.31 -14.65 1.67
C ASN A 118 9.98 -13.29 1.41
N ALA A 119 11.31 -13.24 1.52
CA ALA A 119 12.08 -12.01 1.37
C ALA A 119 11.99 -11.41 -0.04
N GLU A 120 11.95 -12.23 -1.08
CA GLU A 120 11.79 -11.76 -2.47
C GLU A 120 10.45 -11.04 -2.66
N THR A 121 9.37 -11.57 -2.07
CA THR A 121 8.05 -10.94 -2.11
C THR A 121 8.08 -9.55 -1.47
N TYR A 122 8.69 -9.41 -0.30
CA TYR A 122 8.83 -8.11 0.37
C TYR A 122 9.71 -7.14 -0.43
N TYR A 123 10.81 -7.63 -1.02
CA TYR A 123 11.67 -6.82 -1.88
C TYR A 123 10.87 -6.27 -3.07
N LEU A 124 10.15 -7.12 -3.81
CA LEU A 124 9.38 -6.71 -4.98
C LEU A 124 8.27 -5.71 -4.64
N ILE A 125 7.60 -5.87 -3.50
CA ILE A 125 6.62 -4.89 -3.01
C ILE A 125 7.32 -3.55 -2.75
N GLY A 126 8.43 -3.54 -2.03
CA GLY A 126 9.17 -2.33 -1.70
C GLY A 126 9.73 -1.62 -2.95
N GLU A 127 10.33 -2.37 -3.87
CA GLU A 127 10.84 -1.85 -5.13
C GLU A 127 9.73 -1.21 -5.97
N ALA A 128 8.60 -1.91 -6.16
CA ALA A 128 7.49 -1.39 -6.92
C ALA A 128 6.86 -0.14 -6.28
N MET A 129 6.74 -0.11 -4.95
CA MET A 129 6.29 1.09 -4.23
C MET A 129 7.27 2.26 -4.39
N GLY A 130 8.58 2.00 -4.32
CA GLY A 130 9.61 3.02 -4.53
C GLY A 130 9.60 3.59 -5.94
N GLU A 131 9.46 2.74 -6.97
CA GLU A 131 9.33 3.18 -8.36
C GLU A 131 8.07 4.01 -8.59
N ALA A 132 6.93 3.63 -8.00
CA ALA A 132 5.71 4.43 -8.05
C ALA A 132 5.91 5.80 -7.36
N MET A 133 6.54 5.83 -6.18
CA MET A 133 6.79 7.07 -5.45
C MET A 133 7.65 8.05 -6.25
N LYS A 134 8.74 7.56 -6.87
CA LYS A 134 9.59 8.40 -7.73
C LYS A 134 8.81 9.05 -8.86
N LYS A 135 7.87 8.33 -9.49
CA LYS A 135 7.02 8.88 -10.57
C LYS A 135 6.05 9.94 -10.06
N LEU A 136 5.54 9.80 -8.85
CA LEU A 136 4.65 10.79 -8.24
C LEU A 136 5.41 12.06 -7.84
N CYS A 137 6.62 11.92 -7.27
CA CYS A 137 7.45 13.05 -6.84
C CYS A 137 8.11 13.83 -8.00
N ALA A 138 8.21 13.22 -9.19
CA ALA A 138 8.85 13.86 -10.35
C ALA A 138 7.93 14.81 -11.15
N LYS A 139 6.71 15.07 -10.67
CA LYS A 139 5.71 15.93 -11.32
C LYS A 139 5.66 17.31 -10.65
#